data_AF-A0A2A2ZMS5-F1
#
_entry.id   AF-A0A2A2ZMS5-F1
#
_cell.length_a   1.000
_cell.length_b   1.000
_cell.length_c   1.000
_cell.angle_alpha   90.00
_cell.angle_beta   90.00
_cell.angle_gamma   90.00
#
_symmetry.space_group_name_H-M   'P 1'
#
loop_
_entity.id
_entity.type
_entity.pdbx_description
1 polymer ?
#
loop_
_entity_poly.entity_id
_entity_poly.type
_entity_poly.pdbx_seq_one_letter_code
_entity_poly.pdbx_strand_id
1 'polypeptide(L)'
;MRWFVRRSTVVVAVAFIGMAVAATATPGVSSAECDRNMSWNRTTGECRVPPAPPDWYRPPPPYAPSFAGQDVPPPPPRPWWSPNEPMWSVRFHQWGTYIAGTWVPF
;
A
#
# COMPACT_ATOMS: atom_id res chain seq x y z
N MET A 1 6.82 39.50 48.77
CA MET A 1 5.93 39.13 47.65
C MET A 1 6.61 39.16 46.27
N ARG A 2 7.37 40.19 45.89
CA ARG A 2 8.06 40.29 44.58
C ARG A 2 8.92 39.06 44.19
N TRP A 3 9.65 38.47 45.13
CA TRP A 3 10.50 37.30 44.88
C TRP A 3 9.69 36.05 44.52
N PHE A 4 8.58 35.79 45.23
CA PHE A 4 7.67 34.70 44.92
C PHE A 4 7.01 34.89 43.56
N VAL A 5 6.51 36.10 43.24
CA VAL A 5 5.90 36.40 41.94
C VAL A 5 6.90 36.21 40.79
N ARG A 6 8.16 36.64 40.98
CA ARG A 6 9.23 36.46 39.98
C ARG A 6 9.57 34.99 39.77
N ARG A 7 9.57 34.19 40.83
CA ARG A 7 9.86 32.75 40.73
C ARG A 7 8.72 32.00 40.04
N SER A 8 7.47 32.34 40.37
CA SER A 8 6.29 31.74 39.73
C SER A 8 6.22 32.07 38.23
N THR A 9 6.51 33.32 37.84
CA THR A 9 6.53 33.71 36.42
C THR A 9 7.59 32.98 35.61
N VAL A 10 8.78 32.75 36.20
CA VAL A 10 9.83 31.95 35.55
C VAL A 10 9.38 30.49 35.38
N VAL A 11 8.80 29.88 36.40
CA VAL A 11 8.31 28.48 36.33
C VAL A 11 7.23 28.34 35.25
N VAL A 12 6.29 29.28 35.22
CA VAL A 12 5.22 29.31 34.22
C VAL A 12 5.79 29.46 32.81
N ALA A 13 6.72 30.40 32.61
CA ALA A 13 7.37 30.59 31.31
C ALA A 13 8.10 29.33 30.84
N VAL A 14 8.85 28.67 31.73
CA VAL A 14 9.57 27.43 31.41
C VAL A 14 8.59 26.31 31.04
N ALA A 15 7.47 26.17 31.75
CA ALA A 15 6.45 25.18 31.45
C ALA A 15 5.81 25.40 30.06
N PHE A 16 5.48 26.66 29.73
CA PHE A 16 4.92 26.99 28.41
C PHE A 16 5.92 26.76 27.28
N ILE A 17 7.19 27.12 27.47
CA ILE A 17 8.24 26.83 26.49
C ILE A 17 8.39 25.31 26.31
N GLY A 18 8.39 24.54 27.40
CA GLY A 18 8.44 23.08 27.33
C GLY A 18 7.26 22.47 26.55
N MET A 19 6.03 22.93 26.79
CA MET A 19 4.85 22.49 26.05
C MET A 19 4.91 22.86 24.57
N ALA A 20 5.33 24.09 24.24
CA ALA A 20 5.44 24.54 22.86
C ALA A 20 6.49 23.75 22.07
N VAL A 21 7.63 23.43 22.70
CA VAL A 21 8.67 22.59 22.10
C VAL A 21 8.15 21.16 21.91
N ALA A 22 7.46 20.59 22.90
CA ALA A 22 6.89 19.25 22.76
C ALA A 22 5.86 19.17 21.62
N ALA A 23 5.02 20.19 21.44
CA ALA A 23 4.01 20.24 20.39
C ALA A 23 4.59 20.45 18.97
N THR A 24 5.75 21.08 18.85
CA THR A 24 6.38 21.38 17.54
C THR A 24 7.44 20.37 17.13
N ALA A 25 8.13 19.75 18.10
CA ALA A 25 9.17 18.77 17.86
C ALA A 25 8.64 17.32 17.77
N THR A 26 7.41 17.07 18.22
CA THR A 26 6.78 15.78 17.95
C THR A 26 6.28 15.75 16.51
N PRO A 27 6.72 14.79 15.67
CA PRO A 27 6.08 14.56 14.39
C PRO A 27 4.60 14.31 14.68
N GLY A 28 3.71 14.88 13.87
CA GLY A 28 2.28 14.99 14.16
C GLY A 28 1.64 13.68 14.60
N VAL A 29 1.66 13.43 15.91
CA VAL A 29 0.82 12.47 16.64
C VAL A 29 -0.55 13.09 16.76
N SER A 30 -1.14 13.38 15.61
CA SER A 30 -2.50 13.87 15.54
C SER A 30 -3.40 12.65 15.50
N SER A 31 -4.43 12.61 16.35
CA SER A 31 -5.53 11.64 16.25
C SER A 31 -6.35 11.80 14.97
N ALA A 32 -5.93 12.69 14.07
CA ALA A 32 -6.43 12.79 12.71
C ALA A 32 -6.03 11.55 11.92
N GLU A 33 -6.98 11.01 11.17
CA GLU A 33 -6.68 10.02 10.13
C GLU A 33 -5.60 10.59 9.20
N CYS A 34 -4.66 9.75 8.77
CA CYS A 34 -3.67 10.14 7.79
C CYS A 34 -4.37 10.68 6.53
N ASP A 35 -3.70 11.58 5.81
CA ASP A 35 -4.18 12.05 4.51
C ASP A 35 -4.44 10.88 3.55
N ARG A 36 -5.31 11.04 2.54
CA ARG A 36 -5.80 9.98 1.65
C ARG A 36 -4.69 9.18 0.97
N ASN A 37 -3.50 9.76 0.77
CA ASN A 37 -2.36 9.12 0.12
C ASN A 37 -1.23 8.74 1.09
N MET A 38 -1.51 8.69 2.40
CA MET A 38 -0.54 8.36 3.43
C MET A 38 -1.00 7.14 4.23
N SER A 39 -0.02 6.42 4.75
CA SER A 39 -0.20 5.25 5.60
C SER A 39 0.42 5.49 6.98
N TRP A 40 -0.28 5.06 8.03
CA TRP A 40 0.20 5.17 9.40
C TRP A 40 1.23 4.09 9.71
N ASN A 41 2.45 4.50 10.03
CA ASN A 41 3.48 3.60 10.53
C ASN A 41 3.37 3.47 12.07
N ARG A 42 2.87 2.32 12.55
CA ARG A 42 2.72 2.07 14.00
C ARG A 42 4.04 2.03 14.76
N THR A 43 5.16 1.75 14.09
CA THR A 43 6.48 1.64 14.73
C THR A 43 7.09 3.02 14.99
N THR A 44 6.91 3.96 14.07
CA THR A 44 7.47 5.33 14.21
C THR A 44 6.45 6.36 14.69
N GLY A 45 5.15 6.04 14.62
CA GLY A 45 4.09 6.98 14.97
C GLY A 45 3.93 8.11 13.95
N GLU A 46 4.21 7.83 12.68
CA GLU A 46 4.20 8.84 11.61
C GLU A 46 3.30 8.41 10.45
N CYS A 47 2.57 9.37 9.87
CA CYS A 47 1.94 9.20 8.55
C CYS A 47 3.00 9.41 7.46
N ARG A 48 3.17 8.44 6.56
CA ARG A 48 4.09 8.53 5.42
C ARG A 48 3.42 8.11 4.13
N VAL A 49 3.79 8.77 3.03
CA VAL A 49 3.44 8.31 1.69
C VAL A 49 4.10 6.94 1.47
N PRO A 50 3.36 5.91 1.02
CA PRO A 50 3.96 4.62 0.67
C PRO A 50 5.09 4.81 -0.35
N PRO A 51 6.19 4.06 -0.25
CA PRO A 51 7.24 4.12 -1.25
C PRO A 51 6.68 3.73 -2.63
N ALA A 52 7.22 4.36 -3.68
CA ALA A 52 6.92 3.94 -5.04
C ALA A 52 7.29 2.46 -5.23
N PRO A 53 6.58 1.71 -6.09
CA PRO A 53 7.02 0.38 -6.46
C PRO A 53 8.45 0.44 -7.01
N PRO A 54 9.29 -0.55 -6.69
CA PRO A 54 10.68 -0.55 -7.12
C PRO A 54 10.82 -0.69 -8.64
N ASP A 55 11.91 -0.21 -9.22
CA ASP A 55 12.11 -0.17 -10.68
C ASP A 55 12.07 -1.55 -11.36
N TRP A 56 12.39 -2.62 -10.62
CA TRP A 56 12.30 -3.98 -11.12
C TRP A 56 10.87 -4.53 -11.15
N TYR A 57 9.92 -3.88 -10.46
CA TYR A 57 8.54 -4.32 -10.42
C TYR A 57 7.83 -3.96 -11.72
N ARG A 58 7.53 -4.97 -12.53
CA ARG A 58 6.63 -4.83 -13.68
C ARG A 58 5.21 -5.22 -13.26
N PRO A 59 4.23 -4.32 -13.39
CA PRO A 59 2.85 -4.69 -13.15
C PRO A 59 2.41 -5.78 -14.15
N PRO A 60 1.52 -6.71 -13.74
CA PRO A 60 0.94 -7.68 -14.66
C PRO A 60 0.25 -6.99 -15.84
N PRO A 61 0.24 -7.61 -17.03
CA PRO A 61 -0.45 -7.04 -18.17
C PRO A 61 -1.97 -7.01 -17.91
N PRO A 62 -2.73 -6.05 -18.48
CA PRO A 62 -4.15 -5.86 -18.14
C PRO A 62 -5.07 -7.05 -18.43
N TYR A 63 -4.67 -7.93 -19.37
CA TYR A 63 -5.41 -9.16 -19.70
C TYR A 63 -5.11 -10.31 -18.74
N ALA A 64 -4.03 -10.24 -17.95
CA ALA A 64 -3.65 -11.32 -17.06
C ALA A 64 -4.65 -11.41 -15.91
N PRO A 65 -5.20 -12.62 -15.65
CA PRO A 65 -5.99 -12.83 -14.45
C PRO A 65 -5.19 -12.50 -13.19
N SER A 66 -5.86 -12.05 -12.12
CA SER A 66 -5.21 -11.65 -10.86
C SER A 66 -4.41 -12.79 -10.18
N PHE A 67 -4.75 -14.04 -10.49
CA PHE A 67 -4.06 -15.23 -9.99
C PHE A 67 -2.89 -15.68 -10.89
N ALA A 68 -2.69 -15.02 -12.03
CA ALA A 68 -1.67 -15.38 -13.00
C ALA A 68 -0.36 -14.62 -12.70
N GLY A 69 0.77 -15.15 -13.20
CA GLY A 69 2.08 -14.53 -13.00
C GLY A 69 2.25 -13.20 -13.74
N GLN A 70 3.38 -12.53 -13.51
CA GLN A 70 3.70 -11.28 -14.22
C GLN A 70 3.97 -11.50 -15.72
N ASP A 71 4.48 -12.68 -16.10
CA ASP A 71 4.93 -13.00 -17.45
C ASP A 71 3.94 -13.86 -18.24
N VAL A 72 2.63 -13.65 -18.03
CA VAL A 72 1.59 -14.40 -18.73
C VAL A 72 1.54 -13.96 -20.19
N PRO A 73 1.70 -14.87 -21.17
CA PRO A 73 1.61 -14.51 -22.57
C PRO A 73 0.18 -14.05 -22.93
N PRO A 74 -0.01 -13.27 -24.00
CA PRO A 74 -1.33 -12.91 -24.48
C PRO A 74 -2.18 -14.16 -24.77
N PRO A 75 -3.51 -14.10 -24.57
CA PRO A 75 -4.38 -15.21 -24.90
C PRO A 75 -4.37 -15.50 -26.42
N PRO A 76 -4.30 -16.77 -26.84
CA PRO A 76 -4.38 -17.13 -28.24
C PRO A 76 -5.80 -16.90 -28.79
N PRO A 77 -5.99 -16.82 -30.12
CA PRO A 77 -7.32 -16.79 -30.71
C PRO A 77 -8.13 -18.03 -30.34
N ARG A 78 -9.43 -17.85 -30.08
CA ARG A 78 -10.33 -18.97 -29.78
C ARG A 78 -10.40 -19.94 -30.97
N PRO A 79 -10.10 -21.24 -30.78
CA PRO A 79 -10.27 -22.24 -31.82
C PRO A 79 -11.73 -22.37 -32.25
N TRP A 80 -11.98 -22.66 -33.53
CA TRP A 80 -13.34 -22.76 -34.10
C TRP A 80 -14.21 -23.84 -33.44
N TRP A 81 -13.59 -24.92 -32.97
CA TRP A 81 -14.26 -26.05 -32.33
C TRP A 81 -14.59 -25.77 -30.85
N SER A 82 -13.91 -24.80 -30.23
CA SER A 82 -14.09 -24.50 -28.80
C SER A 82 -15.22 -23.49 -28.61
N PRO A 83 -16.25 -23.81 -27.82
CA PRO A 83 -17.27 -22.81 -27.45
C PRO A 83 -16.73 -21.79 -26.43
N ASN A 84 -15.63 -22.11 -25.73
CA ASN A 84 -15.09 -21.31 -24.64
C ASN A 84 -13.92 -20.44 -25.11
N GLU A 85 -13.80 -19.25 -24.53
CA GLU A 85 -12.59 -18.41 -24.64
C GLU A 85 -11.39 -19.05 -23.92
N PRO A 86 -10.15 -18.75 -24.34
CA PRO A 86 -8.94 -19.18 -23.66
C PRO A 86 -8.94 -18.78 -22.19
N MET A 87 -8.76 -19.76 -21.30
CA MET A 87 -8.50 -19.52 -19.88
C MET A 87 -7.05 -19.82 -19.54
N TRP A 88 -6.46 -19.04 -18.63
CA TRP A 88 -5.13 -19.32 -18.11
C TRP A 88 -5.20 -20.40 -17.03
N SER A 89 -4.40 -21.46 -17.15
CA SER A 89 -4.24 -22.46 -16.10
C SER A 89 -2.95 -22.23 -15.32
N VAL A 90 -3.07 -21.99 -14.01
CA VAL A 90 -1.91 -21.91 -13.09
C VAL A 90 -1.22 -23.26 -12.94
N ARG A 91 -1.98 -24.36 -13.00
CA ARG A 91 -1.40 -25.71 -12.88
C ARG A 91 -0.46 -26.03 -14.03
N PHE A 92 -0.84 -25.63 -15.25
CA PHE A 92 -0.12 -25.98 -16.46
C PHE A 92 0.68 -24.82 -17.06
N HIS A 93 0.54 -23.60 -16.51
CA HIS A 93 1.14 -22.38 -17.03
C HIS A 93 0.90 -22.18 -18.54
N GLN A 94 -0.33 -22.45 -18.99
CA GLN A 94 -0.72 -22.38 -20.40
C GLN A 94 -2.17 -21.95 -20.56
N TRP A 95 -2.48 -21.41 -21.74
CA TRP A 95 -3.84 -21.11 -22.18
C TRP A 95 -4.54 -22.39 -22.64
N GLY A 96 -5.85 -22.46 -22.48
CA GLY A 96 -6.63 -23.63 -22.89
C GLY A 96 -8.07 -23.57 -22.44
N THR A 97 -8.71 -24.73 -22.35
CA THR A 97 -10.06 -24.89 -21.81
C THR A 97 -10.25 -26.28 -21.20
N TYR A 98 -11.30 -26.46 -20.39
CA TYR A 98 -11.71 -27.78 -19.90
C TYR A 98 -12.84 -28.35 -20.75
N ILE A 99 -12.68 -29.59 -21.20
CA ILE A 99 -13.71 -30.37 -21.90
C ILE A 99 -13.96 -31.63 -21.10
N ALA A 100 -15.18 -31.79 -20.56
CA ALA A 100 -15.56 -32.93 -19.72
C ALA A 100 -14.54 -33.20 -18.58
N GLY A 101 -14.01 -32.14 -17.96
CA GLY A 101 -13.01 -32.23 -16.88
C GLY A 101 -11.56 -32.46 -17.34
N THR A 102 -11.33 -32.62 -18.64
CA THR A 102 -9.99 -32.77 -19.22
C THR A 102 -9.45 -31.43 -19.71
N TRP A 103 -8.20 -31.12 -19.37
CA TRP A 103 -7.54 -29.91 -19.85
C TRP A 103 -7.10 -30.06 -21.31
N VAL A 104 -7.48 -29.11 -22.15
CA VAL A 104 -7.05 -29.02 -23.55
C VAL A 104 -6.31 -27.70 -23.74
N PRO A 105 -4.99 -27.73 -24.01
CA PRO A 105 -4.23 -26.51 -24.28
C PRO A 105 -4.63 -25.90 -25.61
N PHE A 106 -4.47 -24.58 -25.71
CA PHE A 106 -4.61 -23.82 -26.95
C PHE A 106 -3.26 -23.46 -27.54
#